data_AF-A0A526YWN4-F1
#
_entry.id   AF-A0A526YWN4-F1
#
_cell.length_a   1.000
_cell.length_b   1.000
_cell.length_c   1.000
_cell.angle_alpha   90.00
_cell.angle_beta   90.00
_cell.angle_gamma   90.00
#
_symmetry.space_group_name_H-M   'P 1'
#
loop_
_entity.id
_entity.type
_entity.pdbx_description
1 polymer ?
#
loop_
_entity_poly.entity_id
_entity_poly.type
_entity_poly.pdbx_seq_one_letter_code
_entity_poly.pdbx_strand_id
1 'polypeptide(L)' 'MATLRPEPKEATPDGRIADNIVYFARTLRKAGMRVGPASVKDAIEAVLAAGIGSRDDFYWTLHAVLVSRHEDHPTFDLS' A
#
# COMPACT_ATOMS: atom_id res chain seq x y z
N MET A 1 -13.49 -9.18 37.30
CA MET A 1 -12.51 -8.38 36.53
C MET A 1 -11.66 -9.32 35.69
N ALA A 2 -11.95 -9.43 34.39
CA ALA A 2 -11.06 -10.07 33.41
C ALA A 2 -11.08 -9.18 32.17
N THR A 3 -10.00 -8.45 31.94
CA THR A 3 -9.84 -7.56 30.79
C THR A 3 -9.57 -8.45 29.58
N LEU A 4 -10.58 -8.67 28.74
CA LEU A 4 -10.43 -9.33 27.44
C LEU A 4 -9.44 -8.50 26.61
N ARG A 5 -8.21 -8.98 26.47
CA ARG A 5 -7.30 -8.47 25.43
C ARG A 5 -7.92 -8.86 24.09
N PRO A 6 -8.17 -7.92 23.17
CA PRO A 6 -8.64 -8.30 21.84
C PRO A 6 -7.57 -9.18 21.20
N GLU A 7 -7.95 -10.41 20.84
CA GLU A 7 -7.11 -11.35 20.11
C GLU A 7 -6.63 -10.67 18.81
N PRO A 8 -5.36 -10.86 18.39
CA PRO A 8 -4.90 -10.33 17.12
C PRO A 8 -5.76 -10.97 16.03
N LYS A 9 -6.64 -10.16 15.42
CA LYS A 9 -7.52 -10.60 14.34
C LYS A 9 -6.63 -11.16 13.23
N GLU A 10 -6.60 -12.48 13.05
CA GLU A 10 -5.86 -13.13 11.96
C GLU A 10 -6.19 -12.40 10.66
N ALA A 11 -5.14 -11.91 10.00
CA ALA A 11 -5.25 -11.22 8.74
C ALA A 11 -5.52 -12.26 7.67
N THR A 12 -6.73 -12.30 7.14
CA THR A 12 -6.93 -12.83 5.80
C THR A 12 -6.09 -11.96 4.85
N PRO A 13 -5.06 -12.53 4.18
CA PRO A 13 -4.06 -11.72 3.48
C PRO A 13 -4.69 -10.84 2.39
N ASP A 14 -5.59 -11.41 1.59
CA ASP A 14 -6.06 -10.79 0.36
C ASP A 14 -7.03 -9.63 0.60
N GLY A 15 -7.91 -9.77 1.61
CA GLY A 15 -8.89 -8.73 1.95
C GLY A 15 -8.27 -7.48 2.59
N ARG A 16 -7.13 -7.62 3.29
CA ARG A 16 -6.46 -6.47 3.94
C ARG A 16 -5.47 -5.76 3.01
N ILE A 17 -4.90 -6.44 2.03
CA ILE A 17 -3.88 -5.83 1.15
C ILE A 17 -4.50 -4.71 0.31
N ALA A 18 -5.65 -4.94 -0.32
CA ALA A 18 -6.33 -3.91 -1.10
C ALA A 18 -6.67 -2.68 -0.25
N ASP A 19 -7.22 -2.89 0.95
CA ASP A 19 -7.51 -1.81 1.91
C ASP A 19 -6.25 -1.05 2.30
N ASN A 20 -5.15 -1.76 2.63
CA ASN A 20 -3.88 -1.15 2.98
C ASN A 20 -3.32 -0.29 1.84
N ILE A 21 -3.41 -0.76 0.60
CA ILE A 21 -2.98 0.00 -0.59
C ILE A 21 -3.83 1.27 -0.75
N VAL A 22 -5.15 1.17 -0.56
CA VAL A 22 -6.05 2.34 -0.59
C VAL A 22 -5.69 3.34 0.50
N TYR A 23 -5.43 2.89 1.74
CA TYR A 23 -5.01 3.77 2.83
C TYR A 23 -3.67 4.43 2.55
N PHE A 24 -2.69 3.68 2.05
CA PHE A 24 -1.38 4.21 1.68
C PHE A 24 -1.48 5.27 0.58
N ALA A 25 -2.23 4.99 -0.50
CA ALA A 25 -2.48 5.95 -1.56
C ALA A 25 -3.15 7.25 -1.07
N ARG A 26 -4.04 7.15 -0.07
CA ARG A 26 -4.63 8.34 0.57
C ARG A 26 -3.59 9.14 1.35
N THR A 27 -2.64 8.49 2.01
CA THR A 27 -1.52 9.16 2.69
C THR A 27 -0.63 9.89 1.69
N LEU A 28 -0.24 9.24 0.60
CA LEU A 28 0.54 9.85 -0.48
C LEU A 28 -0.17 11.08 -1.08
N ARG A 29 -1.48 10.97 -1.31
CA ARG A 29 -2.29 12.09 -1.83
C ARG A 29 -2.33 13.26 -0.86
N LYS A 30 -2.44 13.00 0.45
CA LYS A 30 -2.37 14.06 1.48
C LYS A 30 -0.99 14.72 1.54
N ALA A 31 0.06 13.95 1.25
CA ALA A 31 1.43 14.44 1.19
C ALA A 31 1.77 15.17 -0.13
N GLY A 32 0.83 15.23 -1.08
CA GLY A 32 0.95 16.02 -2.31
C GLY A 32 1.21 15.21 -3.58
N MET A 33 1.42 13.90 -3.48
CA MET A 33 1.57 13.05 -4.66
C MET A 33 0.26 12.96 -5.46
N ARG A 34 0.36 12.92 -6.78
CA ARG A 34 -0.78 12.82 -7.70
C ARG A 34 -1.23 11.36 -7.87
N VAL A 35 -1.71 10.74 -6.80
CA VAL A 35 -2.23 9.37 -6.82
C VAL A 35 -3.74 9.38 -7.04
N GLY A 36 -4.18 8.88 -8.20
CA GLY A 36 -5.59 8.77 -8.57
C GLY A 36 -6.18 7.37 -8.37
N PRO A 37 -7.51 7.21 -8.42
CA PRO A 37 -8.16 5.90 -8.26
C PRO A 37 -7.68 4.83 -9.26
N ALA A 38 -7.33 5.24 -10.48
CA ALA A 38 -6.75 4.34 -11.49
C ALA A 38 -5.40 3.78 -11.02
N SER A 39 -4.48 4.63 -10.54
CA SER A 39 -3.19 4.21 -10.00
C SER A 39 -3.32 3.26 -8.80
N VAL A 40 -4.37 3.42 -7.98
CA VAL A 40 -4.65 2.52 -6.86
C VAL A 40 -5.09 1.14 -7.36
N LYS A 41 -5.98 1.10 -8.36
CA LYS A 41 -6.37 -0.16 -9.01
C LYS A 41 -5.14 -0.84 -9.63
N ASP A 42 -4.34 -0.09 -10.37
CA ASP A 42 -3.13 -0.61 -11.02
C ASP A 42 -2.13 -1.16 -10.00
N ALA A 43 -1.99 -0.49 -8.84
CA ALA A 43 -1.13 -0.95 -7.75
C ALA A 43 -1.63 -2.26 -7.14
N ILE A 44 -2.93 -2.41 -6.94
CA ILE A 44 -3.53 -3.66 -6.45
C ILE A 44 -3.30 -4.79 -7.47
N GLU A 45 -3.58 -4.54 -8.75
CA GLU A 45 -3.38 -5.52 -9.82
C GLU A 45 -1.92 -5.94 -9.95
N ALA A 46 -0.98 -4.99 -9.88
CA ALA A 46 0.45 -5.26 -9.93
C ALA A 46 0.91 -6.11 -8.74
N VAL A 47 0.45 -5.81 -7.53
CA VAL A 47 0.76 -6.58 -6.33
C VAL A 47 0.25 -8.01 -6.42
N LEU A 48 -0.98 -8.20 -6.93
CA LEU A 48 -1.56 -9.53 -7.12
C LEU A 48 -0.83 -10.32 -8.21
N ALA A 49 -0.37 -9.64 -9.27
CA ALA A 49 0.34 -10.26 -10.38
C ALA A 49 1.80 -10.61 -10.03
N ALA A 50 2.49 -9.75 -9.29
CA ALA A 50 3.87 -9.96 -8.87
C ALA A 50 3.99 -11.09 -7.84
N GLY A 51 2.99 -11.23 -6.96
CA GLY A 51 3.06 -12.11 -5.80
C GLY A 51 4.02 -11.54 -4.74
N ILE A 52 3.52 -11.28 -3.53
CA ILE A 52 4.36 -10.72 -2.47
C ILE A 52 5.15 -11.83 -1.79
N GLY A 53 6.44 -11.98 -2.14
CA GLY A 53 7.38 -12.87 -1.45
C GLY A 53 8.05 -12.21 -0.24
N SER A 54 8.21 -10.89 -0.27
CA SER A 54 8.88 -10.11 0.76
C SER A 54 8.34 -8.67 0.85
N ARG A 55 8.74 -7.95 1.92
CA ARG A 55 8.44 -6.52 2.06
C ARG A 55 9.08 -5.69 0.96
N ASP A 56 10.25 -6.08 0.49
CA ASP A 56 10.97 -5.38 -0.58
C ASP A 56 10.26 -5.54 -1.92
N ASP A 57 9.75 -6.74 -2.23
CA ASP A 57 8.94 -6.97 -3.44
C ASP A 57 7.69 -6.10 -3.43
N PHE A 58 7.02 -6.00 -2.28
CA PHE A 58 5.85 -5.14 -2.11
C PHE A 58 6.20 -3.66 -2.31
N TYR A 59 7.29 -3.21 -1.69
CA TYR A 59 7.77 -1.83 -1.81
C TYR A 59 8.09 -1.46 -3.26
N TRP A 60 8.92 -2.25 -3.94
CA TRP A 60 9.34 -1.96 -5.31
C TRP A 60 8.19 -2.08 -6.31
N THR A 61 7.24 -2.99 -6.07
CA THR A 61 6.02 -3.09 -6.90
C THR A 61 5.17 -1.83 -6.78
N LEU A 62 4.92 -1.35 -5.56
CA LEU A 62 4.17 -0.11 -5.36
C LEU A 62 4.92 1.11 -5.88
N HIS A 63 6.23 1.16 -5.66
CA HIS A 63 7.09 2.25 -6.15
C HIS A 63 7.00 2.37 -7.67
N ALA A 64 7.18 1.25 -8.38
CA ALA A 64 7.15 1.21 -9.84
C ALA A 64 5.81 1.68 -10.44
N VAL A 65 4.70 1.49 -9.72
CA VAL A 65 3.36 1.87 -10.20
C VAL A 65 2.96 3.28 -9.77
N LEU A 66 3.31 3.69 -8.55
CA LEU A 66 2.82 4.93 -7.95
C LEU A 66 3.76 6.12 -8.15
N VAL A 67 5.06 5.87 -8.36
CA VAL A 67 6.09 6.91 -8.55
C VAL A 67 6.32 7.12 -10.03
N SER A 68 5.82 8.24 -10.56
CA SER A 68 5.94 8.57 -11.99
C SER A 68 6.87 9.76 -12.25
N ARG A 69 7.22 10.51 -11.22
CA ARG A 69 8.07 11.71 -11.31
C ARG A 69 9.19 11.64 -10.30
N HIS A 70 10.32 12.25 -10.64
CA HIS A 70 11.47 12.33 -9.74
C HIS A 70 11.12 12.99 -8.39
N GLU A 71 10.22 13.98 -8.41
CA GLU A 71 9.73 14.69 -7.20
C GLU A 71 8.85 13.83 -6.27
N ASP A 72 8.33 12.70 -6.76
CA ASP A 72 7.47 11.82 -5.97
C ASP A 72 8.27 10.87 -5.06
N HIS A 73 9.53 10.56 -5.40
CA HIS A 73 10.36 9.61 -4.65
C HIS A 73 10.47 9.95 -3.16
N PRO A 74 10.84 11.18 -2.76
CA PRO A 74 11.02 11.49 -1.34
C PRO A 74 9.70 11.36 -0.56
N THR A 75 8.57 11.69 -1.17
CA THR A 75 7.24 11.58 -0.52
C THR A 75 6.83 10.13 -0.33
N PHE A 76 7.15 9.28 -1.31
CA PHE A 76 6.91 7.85 -1.25
C PHE A 76 7.75 7.19 -0.14
N ASP A 77 9.04 7.51 -0.06
CA ASP A 77 10.00 6.92 0.89
C ASP A 77 9.68 7.28 2.36
N LEU A 78 9.01 8.42 2.60
CA LEU A 78 8.67 8.92 3.94
C LEU A 78 7.33 8.42 4.49
N SER A 79 6.48 7.79 3.66
CA SER A 79 5.10 7.40 4.01
C SER A 79 5.00 5.97 4.55
#